data_AF-A0A087ST53-F1
#
_entry.id   AF-A0A087ST53-F1
#
_cell.length_a   1.000
_cell.length_b   1.000
_cell.length_c   1.000
_cell.angle_alpha   90.00
_cell.angle_beta   90.00
_cell.angle_gamma   90.00
#
_symmetry.space_group_name_H-M   'P 1'
#
loop_
_entity.id
_entity.type
_entity.pdbx_description
1 polymer ?
#
loop_
_entity_poly.entity_id
_entity_poly.type
_entity_poly.pdbx_seq_one_letter_code
_entity_poly.pdbx_strand_id
1 'polypeptide(L)' 'MSDTQGSDIWSAAGHVKIPDDAWEYQIRKTLNDAAYNGLDYVPYCSTMPVQPKCDDAKFIWKKKGGK' A
#
# COMPACT_ATOMS: atom_id res chain seq x y z
N MET A 1 -10.49 -22.61 10.54
CA MET A 1 -10.27 -21.48 9.61
C MET A 1 -8.84 -21.04 9.83
N SER A 2 -7.90 -21.62 9.09
CA SER A 2 -6.51 -21.22 9.18
C SER A 2 -6.33 -20.07 8.20
N ASP A 3 -6.55 -18.86 8.67
CA ASP A 3 -6.07 -17.66 8.01
C ASP A 3 -4.55 -17.82 7.90
N THR A 4 -4.09 -18.24 6.73
CA THR A 4 -2.70 -18.12 6.33
C THR A 4 -2.42 -16.61 6.22
N GLN A 5 -2.32 -15.92 7.35
CA GLN A 5 -1.56 -14.69 7.52
C GLN A 5 -0.08 -15.05 7.32
N GLY A 6 0.26 -15.51 6.12
CA GLY A 6 1.63 -15.51 5.67
C GLY A 6 2.07 -14.06 5.74
N SER A 7 3.20 -13.81 6.36
CA SER A 7 3.86 -12.52 6.44
C SER A 7 4.23 -12.04 5.04
N ASP A 8 3.23 -11.62 4.27
CA ASP A 8 3.37 -10.98 2.99
C ASP A 8 3.54 -9.48 3.20
N ILE A 9 4.25 -8.85 2.28
CA ILE A 9 4.65 -7.46 2.40
C ILE A 9 3.46 -6.50 2.54
N TRP A 10 2.27 -6.88 2.08
CA TRP A 10 1.07 -6.04 2.12
C TRP A 10 0.41 -6.16 3.49
N SER A 11 0.16 -7.39 3.96
CA SER A 11 -0.47 -7.61 5.27
C SER A 11 0.35 -7.03 6.42
N ALA A 12 1.69 -7.15 6.35
CA ALA A 12 2.60 -6.59 7.36
C ALA A 12 2.53 -5.06 7.47
N ALA A 13 2.12 -4.36 6.41
CA ALA A 13 2.06 -2.91 6.33
C ALA A 13 0.62 -2.36 6.30
N GLY A 14 -0.39 -3.24 6.33
CA GLY A 14 -1.80 -2.86 6.16
C GLY A 14 -2.35 -1.95 7.26
N HIS A 15 -1.69 -1.86 8.41
CA HIS A 15 -2.03 -0.93 9.49
C HIS A 15 -1.53 0.50 9.26
N VAL A 16 -0.57 0.69 8.34
CA VAL A 16 0.02 2.00 8.07
C VAL A 16 -0.92 2.80 7.17
N LYS A 17 -1.33 3.98 7.67
CA LYS A 17 -2.13 4.93 6.89
C LYS A 17 -1.22 5.74 5.96
N ILE A 18 -1.75 6.08 4.79
CA ILE A 18 -1.07 7.00 3.88
C ILE A 18 -0.88 8.34 4.61
N PRO A 19 0.36 8.85 4.74
CA PRO A 19 0.62 10.13 5.37
C PRO A 19 -0.08 11.29 4.65
N ASP A 20 -0.49 12.30 5.40
CA ASP A 20 -1.13 13.48 4.83
C ASP A 20 -0.16 14.30 3.95
N ASP A 21 1.15 14.19 4.21
CA ASP A 21 2.22 14.82 3.46
C ASP A 21 2.70 14.00 2.24
N ALA A 22 2.05 12.87 1.93
CA ALA A 22 2.30 12.09 0.72
C ALA A 22 1.83 12.84 -0.53
N TRP A 23 2.63 13.83 -0.95
CA TRP A 23 2.27 14.83 -1.96
C TRP A 23 1.81 14.21 -3.28
N GLU A 24 2.48 13.14 -3.75
CA GLU A 24 2.11 12.46 -4.99
C GLU A 24 0.70 11.86 -4.92
N TYR A 25 0.35 11.26 -3.79
CA TYR A 25 -0.97 10.70 -3.55
C TYR A 25 -2.02 11.82 -3.52
N GLN A 26 -1.77 12.87 -2.75
CA GLN A 26 -2.72 13.97 -2.61
C GLN A 26 -2.95 14.71 -3.92
N ILE A 27 -1.88 15.01 -4.69
CA ILE A 27 -2.01 15.69 -6.00
C ILE A 27 -2.77 14.80 -6.98
N ARG A 28 -2.41 13.53 -7.13
CA ARG A 28 -3.06 12.63 -8.10
C ARG A 28 -4.52 12.37 -7.76
N LYS A 29 -4.84 12.28 -6.47
CA LYS A 29 -6.21 12.19 -5.97
C LYS A 29 -6.99 13.48 -6.24
N THR A 30 -6.39 14.64 -6.01
CA THR A 30 -7.05 15.96 -6.20
C THR A 30 -7.28 16.29 -7.67
N LEU A 31 -6.32 15.96 -8.53
CA LEU A 31 -6.41 16.18 -9.99
C LEU A 31 -7.32 15.18 -10.70
N ASN A 32 -7.81 14.14 -10.00
CA ASN A 32 -8.60 13.05 -10.58
C ASN A 32 -7.96 12.50 -11.87
N ASP A 33 -6.65 12.26 -11.81
CA ASP A 33 -5.86 11.87 -12.97
C ASP A 33 -6.34 10.51 -13.51
N ALA A 34 -6.77 10.51 -14.77
CA ALA A 34 -7.33 9.34 -15.44
C ALA A 34 -6.37 8.14 -15.44
N ALA A 35 -5.05 8.38 -15.43
CA ALA A 35 -4.06 7.31 -15.37
C ALA A 35 -4.07 6.54 -14.04
N TYR A 36 -4.57 7.17 -12.96
CA TYR A 36 -4.59 6.61 -11.60
C TYR A 36 -5.97 6.13 -11.16
N ASN A 37 -7.04 6.41 -11.92
CA ASN A 37 -8.40 5.98 -11.58
C ASN A 37 -8.55 4.46 -11.43
N GLY A 38 -7.74 3.68 -12.17
CA GLY A 38 -7.67 2.22 -12.09
C GLY A 38 -6.62 1.67 -11.10
N LEU A 39 -5.99 2.51 -10.28
CA LEU A 39 -4.93 2.13 -9.36
C LEU A 39 -5.32 2.38 -7.90
N ASP A 40 -4.89 1.50 -7.01
CA ASP A 40 -4.94 1.67 -5.56
C ASP A 40 -3.55 2.04 -5.06
N TYR A 41 -3.47 3.05 -4.18
CA TYR A 41 -2.24 3.37 -3.47
C TYR A 41 -2.20 2.56 -2.18
N VAL A 42 -1.31 1.56 -2.13
CA VAL A 42 -1.28 0.57 -1.05
C VAL A 42 0.06 0.61 -0.30
N PRO A 43 0.05 0.45 1.04
CA PRO A 43 1.27 0.30 1.82
C PRO A 43 1.87 -1.10 1.64
N TYR A 44 3.21 -1.19 1.66
CA TYR A 44 3.95 -2.44 1.64
C TYR A 44 5.24 -2.35 2.47
N CYS A 45 5.67 -3.49 3.00
CA CYS A 45 6.95 -3.61 3.68
C CYS A 45 8.07 -3.92 2.67
N SER A 46 9.06 -3.03 2.56
CA SER A 46 10.23 -3.25 1.71
C SER A 46 11.33 -4.08 2.39
N THR A 47 11.21 -4.32 3.69
CA THR A 47 12.24 -5.01 4.49
C THR A 47 12.13 -6.53 4.35
N MET A 48 13.28 -7.18 4.13
CA MET A 48 13.42 -8.63 4.12
C MET A 48 14.33 -9.08 5.27
N PRO A 49 13.95 -10.08 6.08
CA PRO A 49 12.69 -10.84 6.02
C PRO A 49 11.48 -9.99 6.41
N VAL A 50 10.32 -10.33 5.84
CA VAL A 50 9.05 -9.64 6.13
C VAL A 50 8.71 -9.83 7.59
N GLN A 51 8.71 -8.72 8.33
CA GLN A 51 8.32 -8.71 9.73
C GLN A 51 6.80 -8.89 9.85
N PRO A 52 6.27 -9.43 10.96
CA PRO A 52 4.83 -9.52 11.20
C PRO A 52 4.13 -8.16 11.17
N LYS A 53 4.86 -7.10 11.50
CA LYS A 53 4.42 -5.71 11.49
C LYS A 53 5.53 -4.82 10.94
N CYS A 54 5.19 -3.94 10.01
CA CYS A 54 6.11 -3.03 9.36
C CYS A 54 5.68 -1.58 9.58
N ASP A 55 6.40 -0.86 10.43
CA ASP A 55 6.08 0.55 10.75
C ASP A 55 6.74 1.55 9.76
N ASP A 56 7.81 1.16 9.06
CA ASP A 56 8.38 1.91 7.92
C ASP A 56 7.85 1.39 6.58
N ALA A 57 6.53 1.43 6.42
CA ALA A 57 5.91 1.02 5.16
C ALA A 57 6.21 2.03 4.05
N LYS A 58 6.45 1.50 2.84
CA LYS A 58 6.50 2.29 1.61
C LYS A 58 5.17 2.17 0.89
N PHE A 59 4.90 3.06 -0.07
CA PHE A 59 3.64 3.09 -0.78
C PHE A 59 3.86 2.90 -2.28
N ILE A 60 2.95 2.18 -2.92
CA ILE A 60 3.00 1.91 -4.36
C ILE A 60 1.60 1.92 -4.96
N TRP A 61 1.51 2.37 -6.21
CA TRP A 61 0.29 2.25 -7.01
C TRP A 61 0.19 0.86 -7.61
N LYS A 62 -0.83 0.11 -7.23
CA LYS A 62 -1.15 -1.22 -7.77
C LYS A 62 -2.47 -1.17 -8.55
N LYS A 63 -2.61 -1.96 -9.60
CA LYS A 63 -3.87 -2.05 -10.35
C LYS A 63 -5.02 -2.55 -9.46
N LYS A 64 -6.13 -1.81 -9.44
CA LYS A 64 -7.40 -2.22 -8.80
C LYS A 64 -7.84 -3.56 -9.35
N GLY A 65 -8.11 -4.51 -8.46
CA GLY A 65 -8.59 -5.84 -8.85
C GLY A 65 -7.55 -6.72 -9.58
N GLY A 66 -6.26 -6.38 -9.50
CA GLY A 66 -5.19 -7.30 -9.91
C GLY A 66 -5.14 -8.49 -8.94
N LYS A 67 -5.94 -9.52 -9.23
CA LYS A 67 -5.82 -10.87 -8.67
C LYS A 67 -4.48 -11.48 -9.09
#